data_AF-A0A1L7I609-F1
#
_entry.id   AF-A0A1L7I609-F1
#
_cell.length_a   1.000
_cell.length_b   1.000
_cell.length_c   1.000
_cell.angle_alpha   90.00
_cell.angle_beta   90.00
_cell.angle_gamma   90.00
#
_symmetry.space_group_name_H-M   'P 1'
#
loop_
_entity.id
_entity.type
_entity.pdbx_description
1 polymer ?
#
loop_
_entity_poly.entity_id
_entity_poly.type
_entity_poly.pdbx_seq_one_letter_code
_entity_poly.pdbx_strand_id
1 'polypeptide(L)'
;MFYYEYPLVNMLTFLSRTVAYSLLILAVVPELRNLRTNLFQKLVFVFVLVLNGSMLVVLMDMVPDKFLYTGLDYLFYAYGSVMIGMVIAAVSYSNRYANKISFYYTGALLCLVFADVSSFIGYYLEFDAFYVPDRIFYLLGIAGLVRFASFSRSHKAVPQLESL
;
A
#
# COMPACT_ATOMS: atom_id res chain seq x y z
N MET A 1 14.68 3.98 13.03
CA MET A 1 15.69 4.93 12.53
C MET A 1 16.12 4.37 11.18
N PHE A 2 15.65 4.97 10.08
CA PHE A 2 16.00 4.54 8.73
C PHE A 2 17.25 5.31 8.31
N TYR A 3 18.34 4.61 8.00
CA TYR A 3 19.56 5.25 7.51
C TYR A 3 19.50 5.32 5.99
N TYR A 4 18.80 6.34 5.46
CA TYR A 4 18.67 6.55 4.02
C TYR A 4 19.98 6.94 3.33
N GLU A 5 21.02 7.22 4.11
CA GLU A 5 22.38 7.53 3.66
C GLU A 5 23.13 6.30 3.14
N TYR A 6 22.70 5.08 3.52
CA TYR A 6 23.34 3.86 3.06
C TYR A 6 22.55 3.23 1.90
N PRO A 7 23.16 3.10 0.71
CA PRO A 7 22.49 2.57 -0.48
C PRO A 7 21.86 1.19 -0.26
N LEU A 8 22.56 0.31 0.49
CA LEU A 8 22.08 -1.03 0.82
C LEU A 8 20.80 -1.00 1.66
N VAL A 9 20.69 -0.06 2.60
CA VAL A 9 19.52 0.07 3.47
C VAL A 9 18.32 0.54 2.63
N ASN A 10 18.52 1.46 1.69
CA ASN A 10 17.46 1.89 0.77
C ASN A 10 16.99 0.78 -0.13
N MET A 11 17.92 0.04 -0.72
CA MET A 11 17.62 -1.10 -1.58
C MET A 11 16.79 -2.15 -0.83
N LEU A 12 17.21 -2.54 0.37
CA LEU A 12 16.47 -3.49 1.21
C LEU A 12 15.11 -2.94 1.63
N THR A 13 15.01 -1.64 1.90
CA THR A 13 13.74 -1.00 2.26
C THR A 13 12.76 -1.05 1.09
N PHE A 14 13.17 -0.66 -0.12
CA PHE A 14 12.29 -0.72 -1.30
C PHE A 14 11.89 -2.16 -1.63
N LEU A 15 12.84 -3.11 -1.60
CA LEU A 15 12.53 -4.52 -1.85
C LEU A 15 11.55 -5.08 -0.82
N SER A 16 11.81 -4.88 0.47
CA SER A 16 10.93 -5.39 1.54
C SER A 16 9.53 -4.80 1.46
N ARG A 17 9.39 -3.49 1.22
CA ARG A 17 8.09 -2.83 1.03
C ARG A 17 7.37 -3.33 -0.21
N THR A 18 8.08 -3.46 -1.33
CA THR A 18 7.51 -3.99 -2.59
C THR A 18 6.95 -5.39 -2.38
N VAL A 19 7.69 -6.27 -1.71
CA VAL A 19 7.23 -7.64 -1.40
C VAL A 19 6.05 -7.59 -0.44
N ALA A 20 6.13 -6.84 0.66
CA ALA A 20 5.05 -6.74 1.63
C ALA A 20 3.74 -6.25 1.01
N TYR A 21 3.79 -5.20 0.18
CA TYR A 21 2.61 -4.63 -0.45
C TYR A 21 2.05 -5.52 -1.54
N SER A 22 2.92 -6.22 -2.28
CA SER A 22 2.49 -7.26 -3.21
C SER A 22 1.73 -8.38 -2.49
N LEU A 23 2.22 -8.83 -1.33
CA LEU A 23 1.53 -9.84 -0.52
C LEU A 23 0.17 -9.33 -0.01
N LEU A 24 0.09 -8.07 0.41
CA LEU A 24 -1.17 -7.47 0.85
C LEU A 24 -2.20 -7.40 -0.28
N ILE A 25 -1.78 -7.10 -1.52
CA ILE A 25 -2.64 -7.19 -2.70
C ILE A 25 -3.10 -8.62 -2.90
N LEU A 26 -2.17 -9.58 -2.97
CA LEU A 26 -2.47 -10.99 -3.23
C LEU A 26 -3.43 -11.60 -2.20
N ALA A 27 -3.43 -11.09 -0.96
CA ALA A 27 -4.36 -11.53 0.07
C ALA A 27 -5.84 -11.31 -0.29
N VAL A 28 -6.16 -10.32 -1.12
CA VAL A 28 -7.55 -10.01 -1.52
C VAL A 28 -7.83 -10.25 -3.00
N VAL A 29 -6.81 -10.47 -3.84
CA VAL A 29 -6.99 -10.76 -5.29
C VAL A 29 -7.99 -11.88 -5.59
N PRO A 30 -8.02 -13.04 -4.88
CA PRO A 30 -9.02 -14.08 -5.11
C PRO A 30 -10.45 -13.55 -4.96
N GLU A 31 -10.64 -12.61 -4.04
CA GLU A 31 -11.91 -11.97 -3.74
C GLU A 31 -12.26 -10.84 -4.72
N LEU A 32 -11.38 -10.49 -5.67
CA LEU A 32 -11.63 -9.45 -6.68
C LEU A 32 -11.91 -10.03 -8.07
N ARG A 33 -11.69 -11.33 -8.29
CA ARG A 33 -11.77 -11.98 -9.63
C ARG A 33 -13.10 -11.83 -10.36
N ASN A 34 -14.20 -11.62 -9.63
CA ASN A 34 -15.56 -11.50 -10.19
C ASN A 34 -16.15 -10.09 -10.06
N LEU A 35 -15.33 -9.06 -9.85
CA LEU A 35 -15.80 -7.68 -9.74
C LEU A 35 -16.35 -7.21 -11.09
N ARG A 36 -17.66 -6.91 -11.14
CA ARG A 36 -18.27 -6.30 -12.32
C ARG A 36 -17.99 -4.80 -12.30
N THR A 37 -17.30 -4.32 -13.32
CA THR A 37 -17.01 -2.89 -13.50
C THR A 37 -17.76 -2.32 -14.69
N ASN A 38 -18.39 -1.16 -14.51
CA ASN A 38 -19.04 -0.44 -15.61
C ASN A 38 -18.01 0.41 -16.40
N LEU A 39 -18.40 0.92 -17.58
CA LEU A 39 -17.50 1.72 -18.43
C LEU A 39 -17.00 2.99 -17.73
N PHE A 40 -17.86 3.67 -16.98
CA PHE A 40 -17.51 4.88 -16.24
C PHE A 40 -16.42 4.62 -15.18
N GLN A 41 -16.56 3.55 -14.40
CA GLN A 41 -15.57 3.10 -13.41
C GLN A 41 -14.24 2.76 -14.07
N LYS A 42 -14.25 2.13 -15.26
CA LYS A 42 -13.02 1.86 -16.02
C LYS A 42 -12.33 3.15 -16.47
N LEU A 43 -13.08 4.15 -16.92
CA LEU A 43 -12.52 5.46 -17.31
C LEU A 43 -11.92 6.19 -16.11
N VAL A 44 -12.65 6.24 -14.99
CA VAL A 44 -12.14 6.82 -13.73
C VAL A 44 -10.87 6.09 -13.29
N PHE A 45 -10.85 4.76 -13.38
CA PHE A 45 -9.69 3.95 -13.04
C PHE A 45 -8.46 4.30 -13.87
N VAL A 46 -8.61 4.38 -15.20
CA VAL A 46 -7.52 4.75 -16.11
C VAL A 46 -7.02 6.16 -15.79
N PHE A 47 -7.93 7.12 -15.56
CA PHE A 47 -7.57 8.48 -15.20
C PHE A 47 -6.76 8.53 -13.89
N VAL A 48 -7.23 7.85 -12.84
CA VAL A 48 -6.54 7.79 -11.55
C VAL A 48 -5.18 7.11 -11.69
N LEU A 49 -5.06 6.06 -12.50
CA LEU A 49 -3.80 5.36 -12.73
C LEU A 49 -2.79 6.26 -13.44
N VAL A 50 -3.21 6.98 -14.48
CA VAL A 50 -2.36 7.96 -15.19
C VAL A 50 -1.92 9.07 -14.24
N LEU A 51 -2.84 9.63 -13.46
CA LEU A 51 -2.54 10.70 -12.51
C LEU A 51 -1.53 10.24 -11.45
N ASN A 52 -1.75 9.07 -10.82
CA ASN A 52 -0.82 8.54 -9.84
C ASN A 52 0.53 8.15 -10.46
N GLY A 53 0.52 7.62 -11.68
CA GLY A 53 1.74 7.33 -12.43
C GLY A 53 2.56 8.60 -12.72
N SER A 54 1.91 9.70 -13.13
CA SER A 54 2.59 10.97 -13.33
C SER A 54 3.13 11.56 -12.03
N MET A 55 2.37 11.44 -10.93
CA MET A 55 2.82 11.91 -9.61
C MET A 55 4.03 11.10 -9.12
N LEU A 56 4.10 9.80 -9.44
CA LEU A 56 5.26 8.98 -9.09
C LEU A 56 6.54 9.44 -9.81
N VAL A 57 6.43 9.84 -11.09
CA VAL A 57 7.56 10.43 -11.83
C VAL A 57 8.00 11.74 -11.17
N VAL A 58 7.04 12.63 -10.86
CA VAL A 58 7.33 13.90 -10.18
C VAL A 58 8.01 13.66 -8.83
N LEU A 59 7.57 12.68 -8.05
CA LEU A 59 8.21 12.33 -6.78
C LEU A 59 9.65 11.87 -6.97
N MET A 60 9.94 11.09 -8.02
CA MET A 60 11.31 10.67 -8.32
C MET A 60 12.20 11.88 -8.65
N ASP A 61 11.68 12.85 -9.40
CA ASP A 61 12.40 14.10 -9.74
C ASP A 61 12.64 15.00 -8.51
N MET A 62 11.86 14.84 -7.44
CA MET A 62 12.04 15.57 -6.19
C MET A 62 13.10 14.93 -5.27
N VAL A 63 13.59 13.73 -5.59
CA VAL A 63 14.63 13.05 -4.78
C VAL A 63 15.96 13.79 -4.92
N PRO A 64 16.58 14.26 -3.83
CA PRO A 64 17.88 14.93 -3.90
C PRO A 64 18.99 14.01 -4.43
N ASP A 65 19.94 14.58 -5.18
CA ASP A 65 21.06 13.85 -5.83
C ASP A 65 21.84 12.93 -4.89
N LYS A 66 22.00 13.31 -3.62
CA LYS A 66 22.70 12.50 -2.61
C LYS A 66 22.05 11.13 -2.33
N PHE A 67 20.77 10.98 -2.70
CA PHE A 67 20.02 9.74 -2.57
C PHE A 67 19.77 9.04 -3.92
N LEU A 68 20.26 9.61 -5.03
CA LEU A 68 20.20 9.02 -6.36
C LEU A 68 21.36 8.04 -6.54
N TYR A 69 21.08 6.77 -6.26
CA TYR A 69 22.02 5.68 -6.48
C TYR A 69 21.64 4.89 -7.74
N THR A 70 22.64 4.34 -8.43
CA THR A 70 22.42 3.57 -9.67
C THR A 70 21.47 2.39 -9.44
N GLY A 71 20.36 2.34 -10.20
CA GLY A 71 19.38 1.26 -10.17
C GLY A 71 18.34 1.33 -9.06
N LEU A 72 18.46 2.29 -8.13
CA LEU A 72 17.48 2.52 -7.07
C LEU A 72 16.22 3.25 -7.55
N ASP A 73 16.34 3.97 -8.67
CA ASP A 73 15.23 4.53 -9.46
C ASP A 73 14.25 3.44 -9.92
N TYR A 74 14.73 2.34 -10.48
CA TYR A 74 13.87 1.22 -10.88
C TYR A 74 13.12 0.63 -9.68
N LEU A 75 13.79 0.51 -8.53
CA LEU A 75 13.16 0.01 -7.31
C LEU A 75 12.12 0.99 -6.77
N PHE A 76 12.39 2.30 -6.84
CA PHE A 76 11.44 3.33 -6.48
C PHE A 76 10.17 3.25 -7.34
N TYR A 77 10.32 3.13 -8.66
CA TYR A 77 9.19 2.98 -9.58
C TYR A 77 8.42 1.67 -9.37
N ALA A 78 9.11 0.56 -9.13
CA ALA A 78 8.48 -0.73 -8.84
C ALA A 78 7.66 -0.66 -7.54
N TYR A 79 8.26 -0.13 -6.48
CA TYR A 79 7.60 0.08 -5.20
C TYR A 79 6.38 1.01 -5.32
N GLY A 80 6.52 2.16 -5.99
CA GLY A 80 5.43 3.10 -6.20
C GLY A 80 4.29 2.50 -7.02
N SER A 81 4.61 1.72 -8.06
CA SER A 81 3.62 1.02 -8.87
C SER A 81 2.84 -0.02 -8.06
N VAL A 82 3.53 -0.78 -7.21
CA VAL A 82 2.88 -1.74 -6.29
C VAL A 82 2.02 -1.00 -5.27
N MET A 83 2.46 0.14 -4.73
CA MET A 83 1.66 0.95 -3.82
C MET A 83 0.37 1.46 -4.48
N ILE A 84 0.44 1.91 -5.73
CA ILE A 84 -0.75 2.30 -6.52
C ILE A 84 -1.68 1.09 -6.69
N GLY A 85 -1.14 -0.07 -7.07
CA GLY A 85 -1.88 -1.33 -7.17
C GLY A 85 -2.54 -1.75 -5.85
N MET A 86 -1.88 -1.48 -4.72
CA MET A 86 -2.38 -1.74 -3.37
C MET A 86 -3.59 -0.87 -3.03
N VAL A 87 -3.55 0.43 -3.33
CA VAL A 87 -4.70 1.32 -3.14
C VAL A 87 -5.87 0.89 -4.01
N ILE A 88 -5.60 0.51 -5.26
CA ILE A 88 -6.60 -0.02 -6.19
C ILE A 88 -7.27 -1.27 -5.61
N ALA A 89 -6.49 -2.23 -5.12
CA ALA A 89 -7.01 -3.46 -4.53
C ALA A 89 -7.84 -3.15 -3.27
N ALA A 90 -7.36 -2.24 -2.42
CA ALA A 90 -8.06 -1.77 -1.22
C ALA A 90 -9.43 -1.18 -1.53
N VAL A 91 -9.50 -0.20 -2.44
CA VAL A 91 -10.75 0.45 -2.83
C VAL A 91 -11.69 -0.55 -3.50
N SER A 92 -11.18 -1.43 -4.36
CA SER A 92 -11.98 -2.46 -5.02
C SER A 92 -12.58 -3.44 -4.01
N TYR A 93 -11.79 -3.86 -3.02
CA TYR A 93 -12.23 -4.74 -1.93
C TYR A 93 -13.30 -4.07 -1.06
N SER A 94 -13.11 -2.78 -0.74
CA SER A 94 -14.11 -1.97 -0.03
C SER A 94 -15.42 -1.86 -0.81
N ASN A 95 -15.35 -1.56 -2.11
CA ASN A 95 -16.53 -1.42 -2.95
C ASN A 95 -17.31 -2.74 -3.09
N ARG A 96 -16.64 -3.89 -3.06
CA ARG A 96 -17.28 -5.20 -3.17
C ARG A 96 -18.06 -5.58 -1.92
N TYR A 97 -17.45 -5.39 -0.74
CA TYR A 97 -17.98 -5.95 0.51
C TYR A 97 -18.61 -4.90 1.44
N ALA A 98 -18.15 -3.65 1.38
CA ALA A 98 -18.64 -2.51 2.15
C ALA A 98 -18.93 -2.84 3.63
N ASN A 99 -18.07 -3.64 4.26
CA ASN A 99 -18.27 -4.15 5.61
C ASN A 99 -17.11 -3.78 6.54
N LYS A 100 -17.23 -4.16 7.82
CA LYS A 100 -16.19 -3.84 8.83
C LYS A 100 -14.82 -4.41 8.46
N ILE A 101 -14.76 -5.59 7.85
CA ILE A 101 -13.51 -6.25 7.46
C ILE A 101 -12.83 -5.45 6.35
N SER A 102 -13.59 -5.08 5.30
CA SER A 102 -13.08 -4.26 4.20
C SER A 102 -12.72 -2.85 4.63
N PHE A 103 -13.41 -2.29 5.62
CA PHE A 103 -13.04 -1.02 6.25
C PHE A 103 -11.66 -1.09 6.93
N TYR A 104 -11.41 -2.11 7.77
CA TYR A 104 -10.11 -2.25 8.43
C TYR A 104 -8.96 -2.50 7.45
N TYR A 105 -9.18 -3.34 6.42
CA TYR A 105 -8.19 -3.55 5.36
C TYR A 105 -7.89 -2.25 4.62
N THR A 106 -8.91 -1.56 4.12
CA THR A 106 -8.74 -0.35 3.31
C THR A 106 -8.12 0.78 4.11
N GLY A 107 -8.64 1.02 5.32
CA GLY A 107 -8.09 2.04 6.22
C GLY A 107 -6.64 1.76 6.60
N ALA A 108 -6.28 0.49 6.83
CA ALA A 108 -4.91 0.10 7.12
C ALA A 108 -3.97 0.41 5.96
N LEU A 109 -4.34 0.03 4.73
CA LEU A 109 -3.50 0.26 3.55
C LEU A 109 -3.36 1.75 3.24
N LEU A 110 -4.43 2.54 3.38
CA LEU A 110 -4.35 3.99 3.23
C LEU A 110 -3.43 4.63 4.28
N CYS A 111 -3.47 4.16 5.53
CA CYS A 111 -2.53 4.62 6.56
C CYS A 111 -1.09 4.26 6.19
N LEU A 112 -0.81 3.06 5.67
CA LEU A 112 0.54 2.71 5.22
C LEU A 112 1.03 3.60 4.07
N VAL A 113 0.15 3.91 3.11
CA VAL A 113 0.46 4.86 2.03
C VAL A 113 0.78 6.25 2.58
N PHE A 114 -0.01 6.76 3.52
CA PHE A 114 0.27 8.05 4.15
C PHE A 114 1.53 8.06 4.99
N ALA A 115 1.86 6.93 5.64
CA ALA A 115 3.14 6.77 6.33
C ALA A 115 4.28 6.90 5.33
N ASP A 116 4.21 6.21 4.20
CA ASP A 116 5.23 6.24 3.17
C ASP A 116 5.41 7.62 2.52
N VAL A 117 4.32 8.32 2.22
CA VAL A 117 4.38 9.71 1.74
C VAL A 117 5.00 10.63 2.79
N SER A 118 4.61 10.46 4.06
CA SER A 118 5.19 11.24 5.16
C SER A 118 6.67 10.93 5.36
N SER A 119 7.06 9.67 5.22
CA SER A 119 8.45 9.20 5.28
C SER A 119 9.25 9.84 4.14
N PHE A 120 8.70 9.88 2.92
CA PHE A 120 9.34 10.54 1.79
C PHE A 120 9.59 12.02 2.08
N ILE A 121 8.56 12.75 2.51
CA ILE A 121 8.69 14.18 2.82
C ILE A 121 9.64 14.43 3.99
N GLY A 122 9.57 13.62 5.04
CA GLY A 122 10.40 13.76 6.22
C GLY A 122 11.87 13.48 5.94
N TYR A 123 12.18 12.33 5.33
CA TYR A 123 13.56 11.86 5.22
C TYR A 123 14.24 12.22 3.90
N TYR A 124 13.51 12.29 2.78
CA TYR A 124 14.11 12.68 1.49
C TYR A 124 14.06 14.19 1.28
N LEU A 125 12.96 14.86 1.65
CA LEU A 125 12.83 16.33 1.53
C LEU A 125 13.27 17.09 2.79
N GLU A 126 13.76 16.38 3.80
CA GLU A 126 14.30 16.94 5.05
C GLU A 126 13.32 17.84 5.81
N PHE A 127 12.02 17.52 5.75
CA PHE A 127 10.98 18.26 6.46
C PHE A 127 10.56 17.53 7.73
N ASP A 128 11.27 17.82 8.84
CA ASP A 128 11.16 17.10 10.11
C ASP A 128 9.74 16.97 10.69
N ALA A 129 8.83 17.91 10.36
CA ALA A 129 7.45 17.85 10.84
C ALA A 129 6.71 16.58 10.39
N PHE A 130 7.16 15.92 9.31
CA PHE A 130 6.55 14.70 8.81
C PHE A 130 7.05 13.41 9.50
N TYR A 131 8.05 13.48 10.39
CA TYR A 131 8.49 12.31 11.16
C TYR A 131 7.42 11.78 12.12
N VAL A 132 6.61 12.69 12.70
CA VAL A 132 5.55 12.31 13.64
C VAL A 132 4.36 11.70 12.87
N PRO A 133 3.82 12.34 11.82
CA PRO A 133 2.81 11.75 10.94
C PRO A 133 3.20 10.37 10.39
N ASP A 134 4.44 10.21 9.89
CA ASP A 134 4.97 8.92 9.41
C ASP A 134 4.72 7.80 10.44
N ARG A 135 5.17 7.99 11.67
CA ARG A 135 5.02 7.01 12.75
C ARG A 135 3.57 6.76 13.13
N ILE A 136 2.75 7.81 13.22
CA ILE A 136 1.34 7.67 13.58
C ILE A 136 0.61 6.84 12.53
N PHE A 137 0.75 7.21 11.26
CA PHE A 137 0.13 6.49 10.17
C PHE A 137 0.64 5.05 10.06
N TYR A 138 1.93 4.83 10.28
CA TYR A 138 2.49 3.48 10.29
C TYR A 138 1.86 2.61 11.39
N LEU A 139 1.78 3.12 12.62
CA LEU A 139 1.15 2.41 13.75
C LEU A 139 -0.33 2.13 13.51
N LEU A 140 -1.08 3.10 12.99
CA LEU A 140 -2.49 2.92 12.64
C LEU A 140 -2.67 1.90 11.52
N GLY A 141 -1.78 1.90 10.52
CA GLY A 141 -1.74 0.91 9.45
C GLY A 141 -1.56 -0.50 9.98
N ILE A 142 -0.55 -0.71 10.84
CA ILE A 142 -0.31 -2.02 11.46
C ILE A 142 -1.48 -2.44 12.36
N ALA A 143 -2.03 -1.53 13.17
CA ALA A 143 -3.18 -1.84 14.02
C ALA A 143 -4.42 -2.26 13.19
N GLY A 144 -4.67 -1.58 12.08
CA GLY A 144 -5.73 -1.94 11.14
C GLY A 144 -5.50 -3.30 10.48
N LEU A 145 -4.26 -3.62 10.07
CA LEU A 145 -3.90 -4.93 9.51
C LEU A 145 -4.08 -6.07 10.52
N VAL A 146 -3.67 -5.88 11.78
CA VAL A 146 -3.89 -6.86 12.86
C VAL A 146 -5.38 -7.11 13.04
N ARG A 147 -6.19 -6.04 13.01
CA ARG A 147 -7.64 -6.16 13.14
C ARG A 147 -8.24 -6.89 11.93
N PHE A 148 -7.82 -6.57 10.72
CA PHE A 148 -8.22 -7.28 9.49
C PHE A 148 -7.89 -8.78 9.57
N ALA A 149 -6.66 -9.15 9.94
CA ALA A 149 -6.22 -10.54 10.06
C ALA A 149 -7.03 -11.32 11.11
N SER A 150 -7.43 -10.66 12.22
CA SER A 150 -8.26 -11.28 13.25
C SER A 150 -9.64 -11.71 12.74
N PHE A 151 -10.20 -11.00 11.76
CA PHE A 151 -11.49 -11.36 11.16
C PHE A 151 -11.37 -12.48 10.13
N SER A 152 -10.28 -12.53 9.36
CA SER A 152 -10.01 -13.60 8.41
C SER A 152 -9.97 -14.99 9.07
N ARG A 153 -9.44 -15.08 10.31
CA ARG A 153 -9.43 -16.33 11.12
C ARG A 153 -10.76 -16.67 11.81
N SER A 154 -11.74 -15.77 11.81
CA SER A 154 -13.03 -15.95 12.48
C SER A 154 -14.05 -16.74 11.64
N HIS A 155 -13.65 -17.33 10.51
CA HIS A 155 -14.46 -18.34 9.84
C HIS A 155 -14.49 -19.59 10.73
N LYS A 156 -15.46 -19.67 11.65
CA LYS A 156 -15.77 -20.92 12.33
C LYS A 156 -16.02 -21.97 11.24
N ALA A 157 -15.22 -23.03 11.22
CA ALA A 157 -15.62 -24.26 10.55
C ALA A 157 -16.97 -24.64 11.14
N VAL A 158 -18.03 -24.64 10.33
CA VAL A 158 -19.35 -25.07 10.77
C VAL A 158 -19.27 -26.60 10.89
N PRO A 159 -19.35 -27.19 12.10
CA PRO A 159 -19.34 -28.62 12.26
C PRO A 159 -20.77 -29.13 12.07
N GLN A 160 -21.31 -29.11 10.84
CA GLN A 160 -22.68 -29.59 10.57
C GLN A 160 -22.83 -30.38 9.26
N LEU A 161 -21.77 -31.05 8.78
CA LEU A 161 -21.88 -32.03 7.70
C LEU A 161 -21.12 -33.34 8.02
N GLU A 162 -21.13 -33.75 9.28
CA GLU A 162 -20.79 -35.14 9.68
C GLU A 162 -22.04 -35.94 10.10
N SER A 163 -23.24 -35.45 9.77
CA SER A 163 -24.47 -36.19 10.05
C SER A 163 -25.54 -35.97 8.98
N LEU A 164 -25.30 -36.47 7.77
CA LEU A 164 -26.34 -36.99 6.86
C LEU A 164 -25.78 -38.17 6.08
#